data_AF-A0A7X7BQX2-F1
#
_entry.id   AF-A0A7X7BQX2-F1
#
_cell.length_a   1.000
_cell.length_b   1.000
_cell.length_c   1.000
_cell.angle_alpha   90.00
_cell.angle_beta   90.00
_cell.angle_gamma   90.00
#
_symmetry.space_group_name_H-M   'P 1'
#
loop_
_entity.id
_entity.type
_entity.pdbx_description
1 polymer ?
#
loop_
_entity_poly.entity_id
_entity_poly.type
_entity_poly.pdbx_seq_one_letter_code
_entity_poly.pdbx_strand_id
1 'polypeptide(L)' 'MNGFVESEILELKEKYTDSIAKEIVSFLNTDGGTLLIGVSDDGVVVGVEKI' A
#
# COMPACT_ATOMS: atom_id res chain seq x y z
N MET A 1 -1.55 -10.93 -17.19
CA MET A 1 -2.09 -10.68 -15.84
C MET A 1 -1.13 -9.71 -15.19
N ASN A 2 -1.45 -8.41 -15.16
CA ASN A 2 -0.57 -7.37 -14.62
C ASN A 2 -1.20 -6.81 -13.33
N GLY A 3 -1.34 -7.66 -12.31
CA GLY A 3 -1.70 -7.22 -10.97
C GLY A 3 -0.45 -6.75 -10.23
N PHE A 4 -0.60 -5.78 -9.33
CA PHE A 4 0.46 -5.46 -8.36
C PHE A 4 0.59 -6.61 -7.36
N VAL A 5 1.80 -6.91 -6.92
CA VAL A 5 2.07 -8.00 -5.96
C VAL A 5 2.73 -7.39 -4.74
N GLU A 6 2.18 -7.66 -3.56
CA GLU A 6 2.77 -7.23 -2.29
C GLU A 6 4.16 -7.83 -2.07
N SER A 7 5.02 -7.07 -1.42
CA SER A 7 6.35 -7.50 -1.02
C SER A 7 6.78 -6.78 0.24
N GLU A 8 7.91 -7.19 0.84
CA GLU A 8 8.42 -6.57 2.06
C GLU A 8 8.72 -5.07 1.93
N ILE A 9 8.86 -4.57 0.69
CA ILE A 9 9.07 -3.15 0.38
C ILE A 9 7.91 -2.51 -0.39
N LEU A 10 6.83 -3.26 -0.66
CA LEU A 10 5.67 -2.78 -1.40
C LEU A 10 4.39 -3.27 -0.72
N GLU A 11 3.70 -2.35 -0.05
CA GLU A 11 2.42 -2.62 0.61
C GLU A 11 1.28 -2.05 -0.24
N LEU A 12 0.20 -2.82 -0.42
CA LEU A 12 -0.99 -2.39 -1.14
C LEU A 12 -2.11 -2.07 -0.14
N LYS A 13 -2.82 -0.96 -0.36
CA LYS A 13 -3.99 -0.58 0.43
C LYS A 13 -5.06 0.00 -0.48
N GLU A 14 -6.30 -0.44 -0.28
CA GLU A 14 -7.44 0.11 -1.04
C GLU A 14 -7.76 1.56 -0.65
N LYS A 15 -7.61 1.90 0.63
CA LYS A 15 -8.03 3.19 1.20
C LYS A 15 -7.01 3.76 2.15
N TYR A 16 -7.04 5.09 2.27
CA TYR A 16 -6.28 5.79 3.31
C TYR A 16 -6.95 5.58 4.67
N THR A 17 -6.28 4.87 5.58
CA THR A 17 -6.74 4.58 6.95
C THR A 17 -5.63 4.87 7.95
N ASP A 18 -5.98 5.04 9.23
CA ASP A 18 -5.02 5.33 10.30
C ASP A 18 -3.95 4.24 10.48
N SER A 19 -4.21 3.02 10.01
CA SER A 19 -3.23 1.93 9.99
C SER A 19 -2.03 2.21 9.09
N ILE A 20 -2.13 3.13 8.14
CA ILE A 20 -1.00 3.53 7.27
C ILE A 20 0.14 4.13 8.09
N ALA A 21 -0.17 4.87 9.16
CA ALA A 21 0.87 5.43 10.02
C ALA A 21 1.75 4.33 10.64
N LYS A 22 1.15 3.18 10.98
CA LYS A 22 1.89 2.02 11.48
C LYS A 22 2.84 1.46 10.42
N GLU A 23 2.38 1.35 9.18
CA GLU A 23 3.20 0.85 8.08
C GLU A 23 4.29 1.80 7.61
N ILE A 24 4.06 3.10 7.67
CA ILE A 24 5.13 4.08 7.51
C ILE A 24 6.19 3.89 8.59
N VAL A 25 5.80 3.70 9.85
CA VAL A 25 6.74 3.43 10.94
C VAL A 25 7.48 2.09 10.73
N SER A 26 6.79 1.04 10.29
CA SER A 26 7.41 -0.24 9.94
C SER A 26 8.48 -0.06 8.86
N PHE A 27 8.17 0.63 7.76
CA PHE A 27 9.12 0.90 6.69
C PHE A 27 10.30 1.78 7.11
N LEU A 28 10.08 2.79 7.96
CA LEU A 28 11.16 3.63 8.49
C LEU A 28 12.14 2.87 9.38
N ASN A 29 11.70 1.76 10.00
CA ASN A 29 12.54 0.91 10.84
C ASN A 29 13.24 -0.22 10.06
N THR A 30 12.92 -0.40 8.78
CA THR A 30 13.53 -1.41 7.89
C THR A 30 14.29 -0.71 6.75
N ASP A 31 14.42 -1.35 5.58
CA ASP A 31 15.07 -0.79 4.39
C ASP A 31 14.21 0.24 3.63
N GLY A 32 13.16 0.77 4.27
CA GLY A 32 12.16 1.61 3.62
C GLY A 32 11.09 0.80 2.88
N GLY A 33 10.26 1.50 2.12
CA GLY A 33 9.21 0.85 1.34
C GLY A 33 8.33 1.84 0.59
N THR A 34 7.46 1.28 -0.25
CA THR A 34 6.45 1.99 -1.02
C THR A 34 5.09 1.53 -0.56
N LEU A 35 4.22 2.46 -0.19
CA LEU A 35 2.82 2.18 0.12
C LEU A 35 1.96 2.68 -1.03
N LEU A 36 1.30 1.77 -1.75
CA LEU A 36 0.41 2.10 -2.86
C LEU A 36 -1.04 2.16 -2.37
N ILE A 37 -1.68 3.32 -2.51
CA ILE A 37 -3.09 3.51 -2.13
C ILE A 37 -3.97 3.48 -3.38
N GLY A 38 -5.10 2.79 -3.28
CA GLY A 38 -6.05 2.58 -4.38
C GLY A 38 -5.81 1.29 -5.15
N VAL A 39 -5.17 0.31 -4.52
CA VAL A 39 -4.99 -1.04 -5.06
C VAL A 39 -5.46 -2.05 -4.02
N SER A 40 -6.27 -3.03 -4.43
CA SER A 40 -6.70 -4.12 -3.56
C SER A 40 -5.56 -5.10 -3.28
N ASP A 41 -5.73 -5.87 -2.21
CA ASP A 41 -4.79 -6.93 -1.84
C ASP A 41 -4.66 -8.00 -2.95
N ASP A 42 -5.67 -8.11 -3.83
CA ASP A 42 -5.64 -8.96 -5.05
C ASP A 42 -4.80 -8.35 -6.21
N GLY A 43 -4.17 -7.19 -5.99
CA GLY A 43 -3.36 -6.50 -6.99
C GLY A 43 -4.16 -5.73 -8.04
N VAL A 44 -5.47 -5.52 -7.81
CA VAL A 44 -6.38 -4.82 -8.72
C VAL A 44 -6.45 -3.34 -8.38
N VAL A 45 -6.27 -2.46 -9.36
CA VAL A 45 -6.39 -1.01 -9.16
C VAL A 45 -7.86 -0.64 -8.96
N VAL A 46 -8.23 -0.25 -7.75
CA VAL A 46 -9.57 0.22 -7.37
C VAL A 46 -9.70 1.75 -7.46
N GLY A 47 -8.56 2.46 -7.45
CA GLY A 47 -8.50 3.92 -7.45
C GLY A 47 -8.73 4.52 -6.06
N VAL A 48 -8.58 5.84 -5.96
CA VAL A 48 -8.81 6.59 -4.72
C VAL A 48 -9.91 7.62 -4.93
N GLU A 49 -10.70 7.86 -3.89
CA GLU A 49 -11.71 8.91 -3.92
C GLU A 49 -11.02 10.28 -3.95
N LYS A 50 -11.46 11.14 -4.87
CA LYS A 50 -10.87 12.47 -5.02
C LYS A 50 -11.51 13.42 -4.00
N ILE A 51 -10.73 13.71 -2.96
CA ILE A 51 -11.02 14.72 -1.93
C ILE A 51 -10.74 16.13 -2.43
#